data_AF-A0A0C9W0Q8-F1
#
_entry.id   AF-A0A0C9W0Q8-F1
#
_cell.length_a   1.000
_cell.length_b   1.000
_cell.length_c   1.000
_cell.angle_alpha   90.00
_cell.angle_beta   90.00
_cell.angle_gamma   90.00
#
_symmetry.space_group_name_H-M   'P 1'
#
loop_
_entity.id
_entity.type
_entity.pdbx_description
1 polymer ?
#
loop_
_entity_poly.entity_id
_entity_poly.type
_entity_poly.pdbx_seq_one_letter_code
_entity_poly.pdbx_strand_id
1 'polypeptide(L)'
;FHIHLHQHPLIPANDATGTHLTAEEIYIRAVDDMYQYCYQHDLSQVWAYLWNRWYTPDQWKLWARSANPSIPCIKTTMIVESLWKHLKHNELAHFNRPQVDLVTHIVLQHLLPHLCQTLADILDQRQSGRAKLLALWQVDFKADWVYHSKSDEHCLVERELKVRKSSLKPKDRTEWLAQLEA
;
A
#
# COMPACT_ATOMS: atom_id res chain seq x y z
N PHE A 1 -27.51 0.31 4.28
CA PHE A 1 -26.37 -0.30 3.54
C PHE A 1 -25.01 0.27 3.91
N HIS A 2 -24.72 1.57 3.71
CA HIS A 2 -23.39 2.12 3.98
C HIS A 2 -22.98 1.97 5.46
N ILE A 3 -23.94 2.09 6.38
CA ILE A 3 -23.73 1.90 7.82
C ILE A 3 -23.28 0.45 8.12
N HIS A 4 -23.99 -0.54 7.57
CA HIS A 4 -23.71 -1.97 7.80
C HIS A 4 -22.32 -2.40 7.30
N LEU A 5 -21.87 -1.82 6.18
CA LEU A 5 -20.54 -2.08 5.63
C LEU A 5 -19.42 -1.64 6.57
N HIS A 6 -19.62 -0.51 7.26
CA HIS A 6 -18.57 0.18 8.01
C HIS A 6 -18.54 -0.16 9.50
N GLN A 7 -19.54 -0.84 10.02
CA GLN A 7 -19.55 -1.32 11.41
C GLN A 7 -18.45 -2.36 11.62
N HIS A 8 -17.75 -2.22 12.76
CA HIS A 8 -16.67 -3.12 13.16
C HIS A 8 -16.58 -3.14 14.69
N PRO A 9 -16.23 -4.27 15.33
CA PRO A 9 -16.13 -4.34 16.78
C PRO A 9 -15.19 -3.31 17.43
N LEU A 10 -14.09 -3.00 16.75
CA LEU A 10 -13.13 -1.97 17.20
C LEU A 10 -13.58 -0.52 16.94
N ILE A 11 -14.65 -0.29 16.19
CA ILE A 11 -15.21 1.05 15.96
C ILE A 11 -16.37 1.25 16.94
N PRO A 12 -16.34 2.29 17.80
CA PRO A 12 -17.44 2.54 18.71
C PRO A 12 -18.71 2.90 17.94
N ALA A 13 -19.87 2.48 18.46
CA ALA A 13 -21.15 2.94 17.96
C ALA A 13 -21.30 4.46 18.18
N ASN A 14 -22.12 5.11 17.35
CA ASN A 14 -22.39 6.56 17.42
C ASN A 14 -23.22 6.99 18.65
N ASP A 15 -23.25 6.18 19.71
CA ASP A 15 -23.95 6.46 20.95
C ASP A 15 -23.07 7.34 21.85
N ALA A 16 -23.69 8.16 22.70
CA ALA A 16 -22.98 9.06 23.62
C ALA A 16 -21.99 8.34 24.57
N THR A 17 -22.20 7.03 24.78
CA THR A 17 -21.39 6.12 25.59
C THR A 17 -20.28 5.40 24.81
N GLY A 18 -20.24 5.49 23.48
CA GLY A 18 -19.20 4.88 22.65
C GLY A 18 -19.14 3.35 22.76
N THR A 19 -20.29 2.68 22.82
CA THR A 19 -20.34 1.23 23.07
C THR A 19 -19.73 0.44 21.92
N HIS A 20 -18.89 -0.55 22.26
CA HIS A 20 -18.34 -1.52 21.31
C HIS A 20 -19.26 -2.72 21.19
N LEU A 21 -19.65 -3.05 19.97
CA LEU A 21 -20.53 -4.18 19.68
C LEU A 21 -19.72 -5.38 19.23
N THR A 22 -20.20 -6.58 19.55
CA THR A 22 -19.58 -7.80 19.02
C THR A 22 -19.91 -7.97 17.53
N ALA A 23 -19.11 -8.77 16.81
CA ALA A 23 -19.35 -9.04 15.38
C ALA A 23 -20.73 -9.66 15.12
N GLU A 24 -21.17 -10.54 16.03
CA GLU A 24 -22.48 -11.18 15.99
C GLU A 24 -23.62 -10.19 16.25
N GLU A 25 -23.47 -9.31 17.26
CA GLU A 25 -24.45 -8.25 17.52
C GLU A 25 -24.60 -7.30 16.33
N ILE A 26 -23.48 -6.91 15.71
CA ILE A 26 -23.49 -6.06 14.51
C ILE A 26 -24.27 -6.75 13.39
N TYR A 27 -24.00 -8.04 13.16
CA TYR A 27 -24.69 -8.82 12.13
C TYR A 27 -26.20 -8.91 12.39
N ILE A 28 -26.60 -9.31 13.60
CA ILE A 28 -28.01 -9.45 13.97
C ILE A 28 -28.75 -8.11 13.82
N ARG A 29 -28.16 -7.02 14.31
CA ARG A 29 -28.75 -5.68 14.19
C ARG A 29 -28.90 -5.25 12.74
N ALA A 30 -27.91 -5.50 11.88
CA ALA A 30 -27.95 -5.13 10.47
C ALA A 30 -28.98 -5.94 9.67
N VAL A 31 -29.18 -7.21 10.03
CA VAL A 31 -30.20 -8.10 9.46
C VAL A 31 -31.58 -7.63 9.87
N ASP A 32 -31.80 -7.39 11.17
CA ASP A 32 -33.09 -6.95 11.69
C ASP A 32 -33.49 -5.57 11.15
N ASP A 33 -32.56 -4.60 11.14
CA ASP A 33 -32.80 -3.26 10.57
C ASP A 33 -33.28 -3.35 9.11
N MET A 34 -32.61 -4.16 8.29
CA MET A 34 -32.98 -4.33 6.89
C MET A 34 -34.28 -5.11 6.70
N TYR A 35 -34.53 -6.12 7.56
CA TYR A 35 -35.77 -6.87 7.55
C TYR A 35 -36.96 -5.98 7.90
N GLN A 36 -36.87 -5.22 9.00
CA GLN A 36 -37.91 -4.29 9.44
C GLN A 36 -38.16 -3.22 8.37
N TYR A 37 -37.11 -2.67 7.77
CA TYR A 37 -37.24 -1.72 6.67
C TYR A 37 -38.02 -2.32 5.49
N CYS A 38 -37.66 -3.54 5.05
CA CYS A 38 -38.36 -4.19 3.95
C CYS A 38 -39.81 -4.56 4.32
N TYR A 39 -40.06 -4.96 5.57
CA TYR A 39 -41.39 -5.30 6.06
C TYR A 39 -42.31 -4.07 6.12
N GLN A 40 -41.82 -2.94 6.63
CA GLN A 40 -42.59 -1.69 6.72
C GLN A 40 -42.97 -1.11 5.36
N HIS A 41 -42.20 -1.42 4.31
CA HIS A 41 -42.42 -0.93 2.95
C HIS A 41 -43.02 -1.98 2.00
N ASP A 42 -43.46 -3.13 2.50
CA ASP A 42 -44.00 -4.26 1.71
C ASP A 42 -43.04 -4.77 0.61
N LEU A 43 -41.73 -4.65 0.83
CA LEU A 43 -40.67 -5.01 -0.11
C LEU A 43 -40.18 -6.46 0.09
N SER A 44 -41.11 -7.42 0.13
CA SER A 44 -40.80 -8.83 0.41
C SER A 44 -39.84 -9.47 -0.59
N GLN A 45 -39.96 -9.14 -1.88
CA GLN A 45 -39.06 -9.63 -2.93
C GLN A 45 -37.65 -9.05 -2.79
N VAL A 46 -37.54 -7.78 -2.39
CA VAL A 46 -36.25 -7.12 -2.16
C VAL A 46 -35.56 -7.78 -0.97
N TRP A 47 -36.29 -8.06 0.11
CA TRP A 47 -35.74 -8.80 1.24
C TRP A 47 -35.22 -10.18 0.83
N ALA A 48 -36.00 -10.95 0.05
CA ALA A 48 -35.57 -12.27 -0.43
C ALA A 48 -34.26 -12.18 -1.25
N TYR A 49 -34.13 -11.16 -2.10
CA TYR A 49 -32.89 -10.91 -2.84
C TYR A 49 -31.72 -10.55 -1.92
N LEU A 50 -31.93 -9.59 -1.01
CA LEU A 50 -30.91 -9.10 -0.07
C LEU A 50 -30.42 -10.20 0.85
N TRP A 51 -31.33 -11.04 1.37
CA TRP A 51 -30.98 -12.22 2.15
C TRP A 51 -30.05 -13.14 1.36
N ASN A 52 -30.50 -13.61 0.20
CA ASN A 52 -29.76 -14.59 -0.61
C ASN A 52 -28.40 -14.11 -1.12
N ARG A 53 -28.22 -12.80 -1.29
CA ARG A 53 -27.01 -12.24 -1.90
C ARG A 53 -26.08 -11.54 -0.91
N TRP A 54 -26.59 -10.99 0.18
CA TRP A 54 -25.82 -10.09 1.06
C TRP A 54 -25.87 -10.56 2.52
N TYR A 55 -27.04 -10.91 3.04
CA TYR A 55 -27.23 -11.12 4.47
C TYR A 55 -27.13 -12.57 4.94
N THR A 56 -27.06 -13.56 4.03
CA THR A 56 -26.70 -14.94 4.44
C THR A 56 -25.31 -14.97 5.09
N PRO A 57 -25.07 -15.80 6.12
CA PRO A 57 -23.79 -15.86 6.84
C PRO A 57 -22.56 -16.06 5.95
N ASP A 58 -22.69 -16.82 4.87
CA ASP A 58 -21.60 -17.06 3.92
C ASP A 58 -21.27 -15.83 3.09
N GLN A 59 -22.29 -15.08 2.66
CA GLN A 59 -22.11 -13.85 1.88
C GLN A 59 -21.69 -12.67 2.75
N TRP A 60 -22.20 -12.59 3.99
CA TRP A 60 -21.88 -11.53 4.94
C TRP A 60 -20.37 -11.35 5.12
N LYS A 61 -19.64 -12.48 5.26
CA LYS A 61 -18.18 -12.52 5.41
C LYS A 61 -17.42 -11.89 4.25
N LEU A 62 -18.02 -11.82 3.05
CA LEU A 62 -17.36 -11.34 1.84
C LEU A 62 -17.39 -9.81 1.72
N TRP A 63 -18.38 -9.15 2.33
CA TRP A 63 -18.54 -7.70 2.16
C TRP A 63 -18.52 -6.93 3.49
N ALA A 64 -19.02 -7.48 4.59
CA ALA A 64 -19.10 -6.77 5.85
C ALA A 64 -17.74 -6.73 6.56
N ARG A 65 -17.36 -5.55 7.06
CA ARG A 65 -16.11 -5.39 7.82
C ARG A 65 -16.13 -6.09 9.16
N SER A 66 -17.29 -6.16 9.81
CA SER A 66 -17.44 -6.79 11.13
C SER A 66 -17.10 -8.29 11.15
N ALA A 67 -17.12 -8.96 10.00
CA ALA A 67 -16.78 -10.37 9.89
C ALA A 67 -15.27 -10.65 9.99
N ASN A 68 -14.43 -9.63 9.78
CA ASN A 68 -12.97 -9.75 9.87
C ASN A 68 -12.50 -9.17 11.21
N PRO A 69 -11.62 -9.86 11.98
CA PRO A 69 -11.07 -9.29 13.22
C PRO A 69 -10.21 -8.03 12.99
N SER A 70 -9.65 -7.85 11.80
CA SER A 70 -8.77 -6.72 11.47
C SER A 70 -9.45 -5.69 10.58
N ILE A 71 -9.25 -4.40 10.90
CA ILE A 71 -9.71 -3.30 10.05
C ILE A 71 -8.74 -3.13 8.88
N PRO A 72 -9.18 -3.28 7.61
CA PRO A 72 -8.32 -2.97 6.49
C PRO A 72 -8.03 -1.47 6.43
N CYS A 73 -6.75 -1.09 6.48
CA CYS A 73 -6.30 0.31 6.37
C CYS A 73 -6.63 0.93 5.00
N ILE A 74 -6.73 0.10 3.95
CA ILE A 74 -6.95 0.52 2.57
C ILE A 74 -8.25 -0.12 2.07
N LYS A 75 -9.09 0.67 1.38
CA LYS A 75 -10.28 0.13 0.71
C LYS A 75 -9.84 -0.81 -0.42
N THR A 76 -10.48 -1.97 -0.55
CA THR A 76 -10.22 -2.92 -1.66
C THR A 76 -10.35 -2.26 -3.04
N THR A 77 -11.24 -1.26 -3.18
CA THR A 77 -11.37 -0.45 -4.39
C THR A 77 -10.09 0.27 -4.77
N MET A 78 -9.32 0.78 -3.80
CA MET A 78 -8.05 1.47 -4.08
C MET A 78 -6.98 0.51 -4.63
N ILE A 79 -6.98 -0.75 -4.17
CA ILE A 79 -6.07 -1.78 -4.66
C ILE A 79 -6.43 -2.14 -6.11
N VAL A 80 -7.73 -2.32 -6.39
CA VAL A 80 -8.22 -2.60 -7.74
C VAL A 80 -7.95 -1.41 -8.67
N GLU A 81 -8.20 -0.19 -8.22
CA GLU A 81 -7.92 1.05 -8.97
C GLU A 81 -6.43 1.23 -9.25
N SER A 82 -5.55 0.96 -8.28
CA SER A 82 -4.10 1.08 -8.48
C SER A 82 -3.57 0.04 -9.47
N LEU A 83 -4.08 -1.20 -9.40
CA LEU A 83 -3.80 -2.25 -10.39
C LEU A 83 -4.25 -1.81 -11.78
N TRP A 84 -5.49 -1.33 -11.92
CA TRP A 84 -6.00 -0.84 -13.20
C TRP A 84 -5.24 0.37 -13.72
N LYS A 85 -4.79 1.27 -12.84
CA LYS A 85 -3.95 2.41 -13.21
C LYS A 85 -2.64 1.91 -13.80
N HIS A 86 -1.96 0.97 -13.15
CA HIS A 86 -0.71 0.40 -13.65
C HIS A 86 -0.91 -0.28 -15.01
N LEU A 87 -1.95 -1.11 -15.13
CA LEU A 87 -2.28 -1.84 -16.35
C LEU A 87 -2.59 -0.88 -17.51
N LYS A 88 -3.39 0.16 -17.26
CA LYS A 88 -3.76 1.16 -18.27
C LYS A 88 -2.59 2.02 -18.73
N HIS A 89 -1.76 2.50 -17.80
CA HIS A 89 -0.70 3.46 -18.11
C HIS A 89 0.61 2.82 -18.58
N ASN A 90 0.95 1.61 -18.13
CA ASN A 90 2.22 0.98 -18.49
C ASN A 90 2.05 0.07 -19.70
N GLU A 91 1.08 -0.85 -19.64
CA GLU A 91 0.95 -1.91 -20.64
C GLU A 91 0.00 -1.50 -21.77
N LEU A 92 -1.16 -0.91 -21.44
CA LEU A 92 -2.19 -0.59 -22.42
C LEU A 92 -2.10 0.81 -23.03
N ALA A 93 -1.13 1.64 -22.62
CA ALA A 93 -1.05 3.03 -23.08
C ALA A 93 -0.90 3.16 -24.61
N HIS A 94 -0.27 2.17 -25.25
CA HIS A 94 -0.04 2.16 -26.69
C HIS A 94 -1.18 1.51 -27.50
N PHE A 95 -2.15 0.88 -26.83
CA PHE A 95 -3.22 0.14 -27.47
C PHE A 95 -4.54 0.93 -27.46
N ASN A 96 -4.98 1.36 -28.64
CA ASN A 96 -6.31 1.91 -28.80
C ASN A 96 -7.34 0.77 -28.81
N ARG A 97 -8.19 0.70 -27.78
CA ARG A 97 -9.24 -0.33 -27.60
C ARG A 97 -8.68 -1.76 -27.62
N PRO A 98 -7.90 -2.15 -26.61
CA PRO A 98 -7.33 -3.48 -26.53
C PRO A 98 -8.44 -4.54 -26.47
N GLN A 99 -8.24 -5.63 -27.22
CA GLN A 99 -9.10 -6.81 -27.12
C GLN A 99 -8.92 -7.46 -25.75
N VAL A 100 -9.97 -8.13 -25.25
CA VAL A 100 -9.93 -8.81 -23.95
C VAL A 100 -8.80 -9.85 -23.91
N ASP A 101 -8.56 -10.55 -25.02
CA ASP A 101 -7.51 -11.56 -25.12
C ASP A 101 -6.10 -10.97 -24.89
N LEU A 102 -5.81 -9.81 -25.49
CA LEU A 102 -4.57 -9.07 -25.27
C LEU A 102 -4.41 -8.68 -23.79
N VAL A 103 -5.49 -8.19 -23.17
CA VAL A 103 -5.48 -7.85 -21.73
C VAL A 103 -5.19 -9.08 -20.89
N THR A 104 -5.82 -10.23 -21.18
CA THR A 104 -5.56 -11.48 -20.44
C THR A 104 -4.13 -11.96 -20.62
N HIS A 105 -3.57 -11.85 -21.83
CA HIS A 105 -2.18 -12.19 -22.09
C HIS A 105 -1.22 -11.31 -21.28
N ILE A 106 -1.43 -10.00 -21.27
CA ILE A 106 -0.63 -9.04 -20.48
C ILE A 106 -0.71 -9.36 -18.98
N VAL A 107 -1.92 -9.65 -18.47
CA VAL A 107 -2.10 -9.99 -17.06
C VAL A 107 -1.30 -11.24 -16.68
N LEU A 108 -1.34 -12.28 -17.51
CA LEU A 108 -0.66 -13.54 -17.25
C LEU A 108 0.86 -13.45 -17.41
N GLN A 109 1.34 -12.73 -18.41
CA GLN A 109 2.76 -12.70 -18.78
C GLN A 109 3.54 -11.57 -18.10
N HIS A 110 2.92 -10.44 -17.79
CA HIS A 110 3.60 -9.26 -17.25
C HIS A 110 3.24 -9.01 -15.80
N LEU A 111 1.95 -8.92 -15.49
CA LEU A 111 1.50 -8.56 -14.13
C LEU A 111 1.72 -9.70 -13.13
N LEU A 112 1.33 -10.92 -13.48
CA LEU A 112 1.43 -12.06 -12.57
C LEU A 112 2.89 -12.33 -12.13
N PRO A 113 3.89 -12.40 -13.04
CA PRO A 113 5.27 -12.62 -12.62
C PRO A 113 5.83 -11.46 -11.79
N HIS A 114 5.48 -10.23 -12.12
CA HIS A 114 5.89 -9.06 -11.35
C HIS A 114 5.33 -9.10 -9.91
N LEU A 115 4.05 -9.45 -9.76
CA LEU A 115 3.43 -9.63 -8.44
C LEU A 115 4.05 -10.79 -7.66
N CYS A 116 4.30 -11.94 -8.30
CA CYS A 116 4.97 -13.07 -7.67
C CYS A 116 6.38 -12.70 -7.19
N GLN A 117 7.14 -11.93 -7.98
CA GLN A 117 8.46 -11.45 -7.59
C GLN A 117 8.37 -10.49 -6.40
N THR A 118 7.43 -9.56 -6.43
CA THR A 118 7.21 -8.59 -5.35
C THR A 118 6.81 -9.30 -4.06
N LEU A 119 5.93 -10.30 -4.13
CA LEU A 119 5.54 -11.12 -2.99
C LEU A 119 6.72 -11.94 -2.46
N ALA A 120 7.53 -12.53 -3.33
CA ALA A 120 8.73 -13.26 -2.92
C ALA A 120 9.75 -12.35 -2.22
N ASP A 121 9.89 -11.10 -2.67
CA ASP A 121 10.75 -10.09 -2.04
C ASP A 121 10.20 -9.63 -0.68
N ILE A 122 8.88 -9.51 -0.52
CA ILE A 122 8.23 -9.17 0.76
C ILE A 122 8.34 -10.31 1.76
N LEU A 123 8.17 -11.55 1.31
CA LEU A 123 8.22 -12.76 2.14
C LEU A 123 9.67 -13.22 2.43
N ASP A 124 10.68 -12.46 2.00
CA ASP A 124 12.10 -12.79 2.15
C ASP A 124 12.47 -14.19 1.62
N GLN A 125 11.75 -14.67 0.60
CA GLN A 125 11.98 -15.97 -0.03
C GLN A 125 13.08 -15.94 -1.09
N ARG A 126 13.68 -14.76 -1.35
CA ARG A 126 14.75 -14.60 -2.32
C ARG A 126 16.01 -15.35 -1.86
N GLN A 127 16.64 -16.08 -2.79
CA GLN A 127 17.80 -16.93 -2.53
C GLN A 127 18.86 -16.25 -1.66
N SER A 128 19.37 -17.00 -0.67
CA SER A 128 20.33 -16.64 0.38
C SER A 128 21.68 -16.07 -0.10
N GLY A 129 21.89 -15.92 -1.42
CA GLY A 129 23.15 -15.49 -2.04
C GLY A 129 23.20 -14.03 -2.51
N ARG A 130 22.10 -13.27 -2.51
CA ARG A 130 22.10 -11.83 -2.81
C ARG A 130 21.58 -11.01 -1.64
N ALA A 131 22.29 -9.92 -1.35
CA ALA A 131 21.84 -8.95 -0.36
C ALA A 131 20.48 -8.36 -0.76
N LYS A 132 19.62 -8.14 0.24
CA LYS A 132 18.32 -7.48 0.05
C LYS A 132 18.54 -6.09 -0.55
N LEU A 133 17.75 -5.75 -1.56
CA LEU A 133 17.73 -4.39 -2.08
C LEU A 133 17.27 -3.47 -0.95
N LEU A 134 18.11 -2.48 -0.62
CA LEU A 134 17.77 -1.45 0.34
C LEU A 134 16.61 -0.62 -0.21
N ALA A 135 15.66 -0.27 0.64
CA ALA A 135 14.65 0.73 0.29
C ALA A 135 15.35 2.05 -0.06
N LEU A 136 14.75 2.91 -0.90
CA LEU A 136 15.37 4.17 -1.33
C LEU A 136 15.85 5.01 -0.13
N TRP A 137 15.02 5.15 0.91
CA TRP A 137 15.40 5.87 2.14
C TRP A 137 16.54 5.19 2.91
N GLN A 138 16.65 3.86 2.83
CA GLN A 138 17.76 3.11 3.46
C GLN A 138 19.06 3.30 2.69
N VAL A 139 19.00 3.54 1.38
CA VAL A 139 20.19 3.88 0.57
C VAL A 139 20.72 5.23 1.02
N ASP A 140 19.86 6.24 1.11
CA ASP A 140 20.22 7.59 1.56
C ASP A 140 20.74 7.56 2.99
N PHE A 141 20.00 6.90 3.89
CA PHE A 141 20.41 6.73 5.29
C PHE A 141 21.76 6.01 5.42
N LYS A 142 22.01 4.96 4.63
CA LYS A 142 23.30 4.26 4.65
C LYS A 142 24.43 5.16 4.15
N ALA A 143 24.18 5.97 3.12
CA ALA A 143 25.16 6.92 2.61
C ALA A 143 25.52 7.96 3.68
N ASP A 144 24.51 8.55 4.33
CA ASP A 144 24.69 9.50 5.41
C ASP A 144 25.39 8.87 6.62
N TRP A 145 24.98 7.66 7.00
CA TRP A 145 25.60 6.92 8.10
C TRP A 145 27.08 6.65 7.84
N VAL A 146 27.43 6.19 6.63
CA VAL A 146 28.83 5.96 6.23
C VAL A 146 29.60 7.27 6.22
N TYR A 147 29.01 8.37 5.75
CA TYR A 147 29.62 9.70 5.76
C TYR A 147 29.93 10.16 7.19
N HIS A 148 28.96 10.08 8.10
CA HIS A 148 29.12 10.48 9.49
C HIS A 148 29.97 9.52 10.34
N SER A 149 30.20 8.29 9.87
CA SER A 149 31.11 7.34 10.54
C SER A 149 32.60 7.61 10.30
N LYS A 150 32.93 8.47 9.32
CA LYS A 150 34.33 8.86 9.03
C LYS A 150 34.81 9.85 10.09
N SER A 151 36.08 9.77 10.47
CA SER A 151 36.71 10.79 11.32
C SER A 151 36.81 12.13 10.58
N ASP A 152 36.78 13.23 11.32
CA ASP A 152 36.89 14.58 10.74
C ASP A 152 38.19 14.76 9.94
N GLU A 153 39.29 14.18 10.43
CA GLU A 153 40.58 14.15 9.73
C GLU A 153 40.48 13.51 8.34
N HIS A 154 39.77 12.38 8.24
CA HIS A 154 39.58 11.68 6.97
C HIS A 154 38.72 12.51 6.00
N CYS A 155 37.73 13.23 6.51
CA CYS A 155 36.89 14.14 5.72
C CYS A 155 37.67 15.34 5.18
N LEU A 156 38.58 15.91 5.96
CA LEU A 156 39.46 17.01 5.55
C LEU A 156 40.42 16.58 4.44
N VAL A 157 41.08 15.42 4.62
CA VAL A 157 41.98 14.84 3.61
C VAL A 157 41.25 14.56 2.29
N GLU A 158 40.03 14.03 2.33
CA GLU A 158 39.21 13.82 1.12
C GLU A 158 38.86 15.14 0.41
N ARG A 159 38.53 16.20 1.17
CA ARG A 159 38.25 17.54 0.62
C ARG A 159 39.49 18.14 -0.04
N GLU A 160 40.64 18.08 0.62
CA GLU A 160 41.92 18.54 0.06
C GLU A 160 42.28 17.78 -1.23
N LEU A 161 42.15 16.46 -1.22
CA LEU A 161 42.39 15.64 -2.41
C LEU A 161 41.46 16.00 -3.58
N LYS A 162 40.19 16.32 -3.29
CA LYS A 162 39.22 16.75 -4.30
C LYS A 162 39.61 18.09 -4.91
N VAL A 163 40.05 19.06 -4.09
CA VAL A 163 40.56 20.36 -4.54
C VAL A 163 41.84 20.19 -5.37
N ARG A 164 42.77 19.33 -4.94
CA ARG A 164 44.03 19.05 -5.65
C ARG A 164 43.80 18.39 -7.01
N LYS A 165 42.79 17.51 -7.13
CA LYS A 165 42.40 16.85 -8.38
C LYS A 165 41.53 17.71 -9.29
N SER A 166 40.96 18.80 -8.79
CA SER A 166 40.10 19.68 -9.59
C SER A 166 40.92 20.48 -10.62
N SER A 167 40.29 20.80 -11.76
CA SER A 167 40.89 21.61 -12.83
C SER A 167 40.94 23.12 -12.53
N LEU A 168 40.90 23.51 -11.25
CA LEU A 168 41.00 24.90 -10.82
C LEU A 168 42.34 25.51 -11.23
N LYS A 169 42.35 26.83 -11.46
CA LYS A 169 43.58 27.57 -11.70
C LYS A 169 44.48 27.48 -10.46
N PRO A 170 45.80 27.53 -10.63
CA PRO A 170 46.74 27.31 -9.52
C PRO A 170 46.54 28.26 -8.33
N LYS A 171 46.23 29.54 -8.60
CA LYS A 171 45.97 30.56 -7.56
C LYS A 171 44.71 30.25 -6.74
N ASP A 172 43.60 30.00 -7.43
CA ASP A 172 42.31 29.68 -6.80
C ASP A 172 42.40 28.38 -5.97
N ARG A 173 43.24 27.42 -6.40
CA ARG A 173 43.49 26.18 -5.67
C ARG A 173 44.27 26.41 -4.36
N THR A 174 45.30 27.26 -4.39
CA THR A 174 46.09 27.59 -3.19
C THR A 174 45.28 28.35 -2.15
N GLU A 175 44.39 29.24 -2.58
CA GLU A 175 43.47 29.97 -1.69
C GLU A 175 42.46 29.04 -1.03
N TRP A 176 41.90 28.08 -1.78
CA TRP A 176 40.98 27.07 -1.24
C TRP A 176 41.63 26.10 -0.26
N LEU A 177 42.88 25.69 -0.49
CA LEU A 177 43.61 24.83 0.44
C LEU A 177 43.93 25.57 1.76
N ALA A 178 44.32 26.84 1.68
CA ALA A 178 44.57 27.67 2.87
C ALA A 178 43.30 27.90 3.71
N GLN A 179 42.11 27.90 3.10
CA GLN A 179 40.82 28.00 3.80
C GLN A 179 40.38 26.69 4.47
N LEU A 180 40.93 25.53 4.07
CA LEU A 180 40.61 24.23 4.66
C LEU A 180 41.51 23.88 5.85
N GLU A 181 42.70 24.48 5.93
CA GLU A 181 43.68 24.27 7.02
C GLU A 181 43.47 25.22 8.22
N ALA A 182 42.64 26.27 8.08
CA ALA A 182 42.34 27.29 9.09
C ALA A 182 41.09 26.95 9.92
#